data_AF-A0A4Z2FQJ0-F1
#
_entry.id   AF-A0A4Z2FQJ0-F1
#
_cell.length_a   1.000
_cell.length_b   1.000
_cell.length_c   1.000
_cell.angle_alpha   90.00
_cell.angle_beta   90.00
_cell.angle_gamma   90.00
#
_symmetry.space_group_name_H-M   'P 1'
#
loop_
_entity.id
_entity.type
_entity.pdbx_description
1 polymer ?
#
loop_
_entity_poly.entity_id
_entity_poly.type
_entity_poly.pdbx_seq_one_letter_code
_entity_poly.pdbx_strand_id
1 'polypeptide(L)' 'MAAAEQGKYTILFLSLAVILDAAGLVLFFVGIFAPLSYWDFFVLSGPLLIFLSTFFWIFWYLGNLRVPEDELNLLKSDIL' A
#
# COMPACT_ATOMS: atom_id res chain seq x y z
N MET A 1 -11.04 -23.11 -4.97
CA MET A 1 -10.57 -22.99 -3.57
C MET A 1 -9.44 -21.95 -3.42
N ALA A 2 -8.51 -21.80 -4.38
CA ALA A 2 -7.44 -20.79 -4.33
C ALA A 2 -7.90 -19.31 -4.41
N ALA A 3 -9.04 -19.01 -5.04
CA ALA A 3 -9.51 -17.63 -5.25
C ALA A 3 -9.97 -16.92 -3.96
N ALA A 4 -10.51 -17.66 -2.98
CA ALA A 4 -11.01 -17.08 -1.73
C ALA A 4 -9.88 -16.64 -0.78
N GLU A 5 -8.74 -17.34 -0.80
CA GLU A 5 -7.60 -16.98 0.04
C GLU A 5 -6.83 -15.79 -0.52
N GLN A 6 -6.70 -15.66 -1.84
CA GLN A 6 -6.06 -14.49 -2.46
C GLN A 6 -6.73 -13.18 -2.06
N GLY A 7 -8.07 -13.13 -2.06
CA GLY A 7 -8.80 -11.93 -1.65
C GLY A 7 -8.48 -11.49 -0.22
N LYS A 8 -8.24 -12.44 0.69
CA LYS A 8 -7.92 -12.16 2.09
C LYS A 8 -6.55 -11.49 2.23
N TYR A 9 -5.52 -11.99 1.55
CA TYR A 9 -4.18 -11.39 1.59
C TYR A 9 -4.15 -10.01 0.94
N THR A 10 -4.85 -9.83 -0.19
CA THR A 10 -5.01 -8.53 -0.84
C THR A 10 -5.62 -7.51 0.11
N ILE A 11 -6.69 -7.85 0.84
CA ILE A 11 -7.31 -6.94 1.81
C ILE A 11 -6.35 -6.62 2.97
N LEU A 12 -5.59 -7.60 3.45
CA LEU A 12 -4.60 -7.38 4.52
C LEU A 12 -3.52 -6.36 4.12
N PHE A 13 -2.95 -6.45 2.91
CA PHE A 13 -1.95 -5.49 2.43
C PHE A 13 -2.54 -4.09 2.28
N LEU A 14 -3.77 -3.97 1.77
CA LEU A 14 -4.47 -2.69 1.65
C LEU A 14 -4.70 -2.06 3.02
N SER A 15 -5.25 -2.82 3.97
CA SER A 15 -5.49 -2.34 5.32
C SER A 15 -4.20 -1.89 5.99
N LEU A 16 -3.11 -2.67 5.85
CA LEU A 16 -1.82 -2.32 6.42
C LEU A 16 -1.26 -1.02 5.81
N ALA A 17 -1.36 -0.85 4.49
CA ALA A 17 -0.95 0.38 3.81
C ALA A 17 -1.71 1.60 4.34
N VAL A 18 -3.04 1.51 4.42
CA VAL A 18 -3.89 2.61 4.92
C VAL A 18 -3.62 2.92 6.39
N ILE A 19 -3.43 1.90 7.23
CA ILE A 19 -3.12 2.09 8.65
C ILE A 19 -1.77 2.77 8.83
N LEU A 20 -0.74 2.35 8.07
CA LEU A 20 0.57 3.00 8.09
C LEU A 20 0.46 4.46 7.63
N ASP A 21 -0.24 4.74 6.54
CA ASP A 21 -0.39 6.10 6.03
C ASP A 21 -1.09 7.02 7.05
N ALA A 22 -2.20 6.56 7.63
CA ALA A 22 -2.91 7.28 8.69
C ALA A 22 -2.04 7.48 9.93
N ALA A 23 -1.30 6.45 10.38
CA ALA A 23 -0.39 6.56 11.50
C ALA A 23 0.75 7.56 11.23
N GLY A 24 1.30 7.55 10.02
CA GLY A 24 2.35 8.48 9.58
C GLY A 24 1.86 9.93 9.52
N LEU A 25 0.63 10.15 9.04
CA LEU A 25 -0.02 11.46 9.07
C LEU A 25 -0.25 11.94 10.51
N VAL A 26 -0.77 11.07 11.38
CA VAL A 26 -0.98 11.39 12.80
C VAL A 26 0.36 11.72 13.46
N LEU A 27 1.41 10.93 13.24
CA LEU A 27 2.76 11.22 13.77
C LEU A 27 3.29 12.55 13.24
N PHE A 28 3.12 12.86 11.97
CA PHE A 28 3.55 14.12 11.38
C PHE A 28 2.81 15.32 11.98
N PHE A 29 1.49 15.23 12.15
CA PHE A 29 0.68 16.28 12.78
C PHE A 29 0.95 16.41 14.28
N VAL A 30 1.10 15.30 15.00
CA VAL A 30 1.45 15.26 16.44
C VAL A 30 2.86 15.73 16.67
N GLY A 31 3.77 15.53 15.71
CA GLY A 31 4.93 16.37 15.53
C GLY A 31 4.41 17.79 15.48
N ILE A 32 4.06 18.31 14.30
CA ILE A 32 3.86 19.75 14.07
C ILE A 32 3.17 20.53 15.19
N PHE A 33 2.06 20.03 15.73
CA PHE A 33 1.21 20.76 16.67
C PHE A 33 1.53 20.53 18.15
N ALA A 34 2.22 19.46 18.54
CA ALA A 34 2.45 19.19 19.97
C ALA A 34 3.78 19.80 20.45
N PRO A 35 3.81 20.49 21.61
CA PRO A 35 5.03 21.04 22.19
C PRO A 35 5.84 19.94 22.91
N LEU A 36 6.33 18.95 22.14
CA LEU A 36 7.16 17.85 22.64
C LEU A 36 8.64 18.21 22.48
N SER A 37 9.49 17.88 23.47
CA SER A 37 10.93 18.15 23.39
C SER A 37 11.65 17.35 22.29
N TYR A 38 11.03 16.31 21.75
CA TYR A 38 11.57 15.43 20.70
C TYR A 38 10.75 15.50 19.41
N TRP A 39 10.08 16.62 19.17
CA TRP A 39 9.23 16.91 18.01
C TRP A 39 9.88 16.55 16.67
N ASP A 40 11.18 16.83 16.52
CA ASP A 40 11.95 16.56 15.30
C ASP A 40 11.86 15.08 14.88
N PHE A 41 11.85 14.16 15.85
CA PHE A 41 11.72 12.74 15.59
C PHE A 41 10.36 12.39 14.97
N PHE A 42 9.27 13.01 15.44
CA PHE A 42 7.91 12.78 14.93
C PHE A 42 7.72 13.36 13.53
N VAL A 43 8.26 14.56 13.31
CA VAL A 43 8.22 15.23 12.00
C VAL A 43 9.03 14.46 10.96
N LEU A 44 10.13 13.80 11.35
CA LEU A 44 10.93 12.97 10.43
C LEU A 44 10.32 11.57 10.24
N SER A 45 9.87 10.93 11.32
CA SER A 45 9.35 9.56 11.26
C SER A 45 7.98 9.46 10.60
N GLY A 46 7.12 10.48 10.72
CA GLY A 46 5.78 10.49 10.10
C GLY A 46 5.82 10.32 8.57
N PRO A 47 6.47 11.25 7.82
CA PRO A 47 6.63 11.13 6.38
C PRO A 47 7.45 9.90 5.96
N LEU A 48 8.43 9.48 6.76
CA LEU A 48 9.19 8.26 6.51
C LEU A 48 8.28 7.01 6.54
N LEU A 49 7.32 6.99 7.46
CA LEU A 49 6.37 5.89 7.62
C LEU A 49 5.33 5.89 6.49
N ILE A 50 4.86 7.06 6.04
CA ILE A 50 4.05 7.23 4.82
C ILE A 50 4.80 6.72 3.59
N PHE A 51 6.08 7.09 3.46
CA PHE A 51 6.92 6.61 2.37
C PHE A 51 7.03 5.09 2.38
N LEU A 52 7.22 4.48 3.57
CA LEU A 52 7.26 3.02 3.71
C LEU A 52 5.91 2.36 3.34
N SER A 53 4.79 3.03 3.58
CA SER A 53 3.46 2.56 3.16
C SER A 53 3.33 2.39 1.63
N THR A 54 4.05 3.19 0.84
CA THR A 54 4.04 3.11 -0.63
C THR A 54 4.43 1.71 -1.14
N PHE A 55 5.34 1.02 -0.45
CA PHE A 55 5.70 -0.36 -0.82
C PHE A 55 4.50 -1.31 -0.72
N PHE A 56 3.68 -1.20 0.32
CA PHE A 56 2.48 -2.02 0.50
C PHE A 56 1.42 -1.69 -0.56
N TRP A 57 1.29 -0.43 -0.96
CA TRP A 57 0.46 -0.02 -2.10
C TRP A 57 0.90 -0.69 -3.40
N ILE A 58 2.21 -0.74 -3.67
CA ILE A 58 2.76 -1.40 -4.86
C ILE A 58 2.47 -2.90 -4.82
N PHE A 59 2.71 -3.59 -3.69
CA PHE A 59 2.43 -5.02 -3.56
C PHE A 59 0.93 -5.34 -3.71
N TRP A 60 0.06 -4.51 -3.13
CA TRP A 60 -1.37 -4.62 -3.30
C TRP A 60 -1.78 -4.46 -4.77
N TYR A 61 -1.25 -3.44 -5.44
CA TYR A 61 -1.51 -3.18 -6.86
C TYR A 61 -1.03 -4.35 -7.72
N LEU A 62 0.19 -4.85 -7.50
CA LEU A 62 0.76 -5.99 -8.23
C LEU A 62 -0.08 -7.26 -8.06
N GLY A 63 -0.57 -7.54 -6.85
CA GLY A 63 -1.45 -8.68 -6.59
C GLY A 63 -2.87 -8.51 -7.14
N ASN A 64 -3.32 -7.27 -7.33
CA ASN A 64 -4.63 -6.95 -7.89
C ASN A 64 -4.62 -6.83 -9.43
N LEU A 65 -3.45 -6.73 -10.07
CA LEU A 65 -3.29 -6.82 -11.53
C LEU A 65 -3.62 -8.24 -12.01
N ARG A 66 -4.90 -8.57 -12.13
CA ARG A 66 -5.33 -9.72 -12.93
C ARG A 66 -5.22 -9.31 -14.39
N VAL A 67 -4.23 -9.85 -15.08
CA VAL A 67 -4.23 -9.82 -16.55
C VAL A 67 -5.45 -10.63 -17.00
N PRO A 68 -6.42 -10.04 -17.70
CA PRO A 68 -7.52 -10.80 -18.26
C PRO A 68 -6.95 -11.83 -19.25
N GLU A 69 -7.24 -13.12 -19.02
CA GLU A 69 -6.76 -14.21 -19.89
C GLU A 69 -7.32 -14.09 -21.33
N ASP A 70 -8.39 -13.34 -21.47
CA ASP A 70 -9.07 -12.94 -22.69
C ASP A 70 -8.21 -12.00 -23.57
N GLU A 71 -7.48 -11.03 -23.01
CA GLU A 71 -6.49 -10.24 -23.77
C GLU A 71 -5.27 -11.09 -24.16
N LEU A 72 -4.85 -12.03 -23.30
CA LEU A 72 -3.72 -12.92 -23.58
C LEU A 72 -4.02 -13.90 -24.72
N ASN A 73 -5.26 -14.41 -24.82
CA ASN A 73 -5.66 -15.29 -25.91
C ASN A 73 -5.84 -14.54 -27.25
N LEU A 74 -6.38 -13.32 -27.23
CA LEU A 74 -6.51 -12.49 -28.44
C LEU A 74 -5.14 -12.12 -29.02
N LEU A 75 -4.17 -11.78 -28.17
CA LEU A 75 -2.80 -11.50 -28.60
C LEU A 75 -2.11 -12.75 -29.19
N LYS A 76 -2.47 -13.95 -28.71
CA LYS A 76 -1.94 -15.20 -29.28
C LYS A 76 -2.56 -15.55 -30.64
N SER A 77 -3.82 -15.20 -30.89
CA SER A 77 -4.47 -15.44 -32.19
C SER A 77 -4.08 -14.44 -33.28
N ASP A 78 -3.62 -13.24 -32.93
CA ASP A 78 -3.11 -12.26 -33.91
C ASP A 78 -1.66 -12.54 -34.34
N ILE A 79 -0.90 -13.32 -33.55
CA ILE A 79 0.51 -13.64 -33.80
C ILE A 79 0.68 -14.97 -34.56
N LEU A 80 -0.33 -15.83 -34.56
CA LEU A 80 -0.34 -17.15 -35.22
C LEU A 80 -1.20 -17.14 -36.49
#